data_AF-A0A538FM20-F1
#
_entry.id   AF-A0A538FM20-F1
#
_cell.length_a   1.000
_cell.length_b   1.000
_cell.length_c   1.000
_cell.angle_alpha   90.00
_cell.angle_beta   90.00
_cell.angle_gamma   90.00
#
_symmetry.space_group_name_H-M   'P 1'
#
loop_
_entity.id
_entity.type
_entity.pdbx_description
1 polymer ?
#
loop_
_entity_poly.entity_id
_entity_poly.type
_entity_poly.pdbx_seq_one_letter_code
_entity_poly.pdbx_strand_id
1 'polypeptide(L)'
;MAEEEPQQPPETEQELVEQLQAELSRLQVSDLLVQTVYTISSLGYHRLSGDNKDLDQARLAIEALKVLVPVLQGTVADEVVRDFNQVLANMQLAYASAAAEGPAEENP
;
A
#
# COMPACT_ATOMS: atom_id res chain seq x y z
N MET A 1 -31.21 15.15 -37.59
CA MET A 1 -30.43 14.51 -36.52
C MET A 1 -31.40 14.36 -35.37
N ALA A 2 -31.75 13.13 -35.00
CA ALA A 2 -32.50 12.91 -33.77
C ALA A 2 -31.50 13.09 -32.63
N GLU A 3 -31.71 14.11 -31.80
CA GLU A 3 -30.99 14.26 -30.54
C GLU A 3 -31.41 13.09 -29.65
N GLU A 4 -30.48 12.16 -29.40
CA GLU A 4 -30.64 11.16 -28.35
C GLU A 4 -30.66 11.91 -27.02
N GLU A 5 -31.85 12.10 -26.44
CA GLU A 5 -31.97 12.54 -25.05
C GLU A 5 -31.24 11.52 -24.15
N PRO A 6 -30.42 11.98 -23.19
CA PRO A 6 -29.70 11.09 -22.30
C PRO A 6 -30.71 10.27 -21.49
N GLN A 7 -30.79 8.97 -21.78
CA GLN A 7 -31.59 8.02 -21.02
C GLN A 7 -31.14 8.06 -19.56
N GLN A 8 -32.05 8.47 -18.68
CA GLN A 8 -31.80 8.41 -17.25
C GLN A 8 -31.60 6.94 -16.85
N PRO A 9 -30.56 6.63 -16.05
CA PRO A 9 -30.33 5.26 -15.61
C PRO A 9 -31.55 4.73 -14.85
N PRO A 10 -31.87 3.44 -14.95
CA PRO A 10 -32.99 2.83 -14.24
C PRO A 10 -32.90 3.10 -12.73
N GLU A 11 -34.04 3.24 -12.03
CA GLU A 11 -34.09 3.62 -10.60
C GLU A 11 -33.21 2.72 -9.72
N THR A 12 -33.10 1.43 -10.04
CA THR A 12 -32.24 0.47 -9.33
C THR A 12 -30.73 0.76 -9.47
N GLU A 13 -30.30 1.34 -10.59
CA GLU A 13 -28.91 1.77 -10.79
C GLU A 13 -28.63 3.07 -10.03
N GLN A 14 -29.62 3.99 -9.98
CA GLN A 14 -29.53 5.21 -9.19
C GLN A 14 -29.41 4.91 -7.69
N GLU A 15 -30.26 4.01 -7.16
CA GLU A 15 -30.20 3.56 -5.77
C GLU A 15 -28.84 2.91 -5.41
N LEU A 16 -28.27 2.11 -6.34
CA LEU A 16 -26.96 1.51 -6.15
C LEU A 16 -25.85 2.56 -6.10
N VAL A 17 -25.90 3.56 -6.98
CA VAL A 17 -24.94 4.67 -7.01
C VAL A 17 -25.03 5.49 -5.72
N GLU A 18 -26.22 5.81 -5.24
CA GLU A 18 -26.42 6.54 -3.99
C GLU A 18 -25.87 5.77 -2.78
N GLN A 19 -26.13 4.46 -2.71
CA GLN A 19 -25.58 3.59 -1.66
C GLN A 19 -24.05 3.58 -1.69
N LEU A 20 -23.45 3.43 -2.88
CA LEU A 20 -22.00 3.45 -3.05
C LEU A 20 -21.39 4.80 -2.64
N GLN A 21 -22.00 5.92 -3.04
CA GLN A 21 -21.55 7.25 -2.63
C GLN A 21 -21.65 7.44 -1.11
N ALA A 22 -22.71 6.93 -0.48
CA ALA A 22 -22.86 6.98 0.97
C ALA A 22 -21.77 6.17 1.68
N GLU A 23 -21.42 4.98 1.18
CA GLU A 23 -20.30 4.19 1.72
C GLU A 23 -18.96 4.91 1.54
N LEU A 24 -18.67 5.41 0.34
CA LEU A 24 -17.42 6.14 0.06
C LEU A 24 -17.28 7.39 0.93
N SER A 25 -18.39 8.07 1.23
CA SER A 25 -18.39 9.27 2.09
C SER A 25 -17.99 8.97 3.54
N ARG A 26 -18.15 7.72 3.99
CA ARG A 26 -17.79 7.28 5.35
C ARG A 26 -16.31 6.88 5.47
N LEU A 27 -15.64 6.57 4.36
CA LEU A 27 -14.26 6.13 4.38
C LEU A 27 -13.32 7.29 4.74
N GLN A 28 -12.44 7.06 5.72
CA GLN A 28 -11.37 8.00 6.04
C GLN A 28 -10.15 7.69 5.17
N VAL A 29 -9.50 8.73 4.64
CA VAL A 29 -8.25 8.60 3.90
C VAL A 29 -7.14 8.01 4.78
N SER A 30 -7.13 8.35 6.08
CA SER A 30 -6.18 7.79 7.06
C SER A 30 -6.28 6.26 7.16
N ASP A 31 -7.49 5.72 7.18
CA ASP A 31 -7.72 4.27 7.29
C ASP A 31 -7.20 3.54 6.06
N LEU A 32 -7.46 4.11 4.87
CA LEU A 32 -6.94 3.57 3.61
C LEU A 32 -5.40 3.64 3.56
N LEU A 33 -4.81 4.73 4.05
CA LEU A 33 -3.36 4.86 4.10
C LEU A 33 -2.72 3.84 5.06
N VAL A 34 -3.32 3.60 6.23
CA VAL A 34 -2.88 2.54 7.15
C VAL A 34 -2.90 1.17 6.48
N GLN A 35 -4.00 0.83 5.79
CA GLN A 35 -4.11 -0.43 5.07
C GLN A 35 -3.08 -0.55 3.93
N THR A 36 -2.84 0.56 3.22
CA THR A 36 -1.85 0.63 2.13
C THR A 36 -0.44 0.43 2.66
N VAL A 37 -0.06 1.13 3.74
CA VAL A 37 1.25 0.98 4.41
C VAL A 37 1.45 -0.46 4.89
N TYR A 38 0.43 -1.08 5.48
CA TYR A 38 0.48 -2.49 5.87
C TYR A 38 0.73 -3.41 4.66
N THR A 39 0.00 -3.19 3.56
CA THR A 39 0.10 -4.00 2.35
C THR A 39 1.48 -3.88 1.70
N ILE A 40 2.01 -2.66 1.58
CA ILE A 40 3.37 -2.40 1.07
C ILE A 40 4.41 -3.07 1.97
N SER A 41 4.25 -3.00 3.29
CA SER A 41 5.16 -3.64 4.24
C SER A 41 5.20 -5.15 4.05
N SER A 42 4.03 -5.80 3.98
CA SER A 42 3.92 -7.25 3.76
C SER A 42 4.57 -7.66 2.44
N LEU A 43 4.23 -6.98 1.35
CA LEU A 43 4.80 -7.25 0.04
C LEU A 43 6.32 -7.04 0.04
N GLY A 44 6.80 -5.95 0.66
CA GLY A 44 8.22 -5.64 0.80
C GLY A 44 9.01 -6.78 1.45
N TYR A 45 8.50 -7.36 2.54
CA TYR A 45 9.13 -8.52 3.18
C TYR A 45 9.20 -9.74 2.27
N HIS A 46 8.13 -10.04 1.53
CA HIS A 46 8.13 -11.15 0.57
C HIS A 46 9.14 -10.97 -0.57
N ARG A 47 9.59 -9.74 -0.85
CA ARG A 47 10.61 -9.45 -1.87
C ARG A 47 12.05 -9.52 -1.36
N LEU A 48 12.28 -9.68 -0.06
CA LEU A 48 13.62 -9.73 0.51
C LEU A 48 14.33 -11.08 0.35
N SER A 49 13.58 -12.17 0.19
CA SER A 49 14.13 -13.54 0.23
C SER A 49 13.24 -14.57 -0.47
N GLY A 50 13.78 -15.77 -0.70
CA GLY A 50 13.07 -16.90 -1.31
C GLY A 50 12.84 -16.74 -2.81
N ASP A 51 11.94 -17.56 -3.37
CA ASP A 51 11.70 -17.64 -4.82
C ASP A 51 11.16 -16.33 -5.43
N ASN A 52 10.60 -15.45 -4.61
CA ASN A 52 10.06 -14.15 -5.01
C ASN A 52 11.02 -12.97 -4.73
N LYS A 53 12.30 -13.25 -4.41
CA LYS A 53 13.32 -12.24 -4.09
C LYS A 53 13.47 -11.26 -5.26
N ASP A 54 13.24 -9.98 -4.96
CA ASP A 54 13.36 -8.86 -5.89
C ASP A 54 13.77 -7.62 -5.08
N LEU A 55 15.08 -7.35 -5.05
CA LEU A 55 15.62 -6.26 -4.23
C LEU A 55 15.21 -4.87 -4.76
N ASP A 56 14.88 -4.72 -6.04
CA ASP A 56 14.40 -3.44 -6.57
C ASP A 56 12.98 -3.15 -6.06
N GLN A 57 12.11 -4.17 -6.05
CA GLN A 57 10.78 -4.06 -5.46
C GLN A 57 10.83 -3.86 -3.93
N ALA A 58 11.73 -4.55 -3.23
CA ALA A 58 11.92 -4.34 -1.79
C ALA A 58 12.38 -2.91 -1.47
N ARG A 59 13.31 -2.37 -2.27
CA ARG A 59 13.75 -0.98 -2.17
C ARG A 59 12.63 0.00 -2.44
N LEU A 60 11.81 -0.23 -3.46
CA LEU A 60 10.64 0.59 -3.76
C LEU A 60 9.67 0.64 -2.57
N ALA A 61 9.40 -0.51 -1.94
CA ALA A 61 8.59 -0.58 -0.73
C ALA A 61 9.20 0.26 0.41
N ILE A 62 10.51 0.14 0.67
CA ILE A 62 11.20 0.94 1.70
C ILE A 62 11.03 2.44 1.45
N GLU A 63 11.27 2.90 0.21
CA GLU A 63 11.17 4.32 -0.12
C GLU A 63 9.73 4.84 -0.02
N ALA A 64 8.74 4.04 -0.43
CA ALA A 64 7.32 4.38 -0.23
C ALA A 64 6.98 4.52 1.26
N LEU A 65 7.40 3.56 2.10
CA LEU A 65 7.15 3.60 3.54
C LEU A 65 7.82 4.79 4.23
N LYS A 66 9.04 5.16 3.82
CA LYS A 66 9.74 6.35 4.34
C LYS A 66 8.95 7.64 4.14
N VAL A 67 8.15 7.72 3.08
CA VAL A 67 7.33 8.90 2.77
C VAL A 67 5.95 8.79 3.40
N LEU A 68 5.32 7.62 3.35
CA LEU A 68 3.93 7.45 3.80
C LEU A 68 3.78 7.39 5.33
N VAL A 69 4.72 6.79 6.05
CA VAL A 69 4.63 6.66 7.51
C VAL A 69 4.61 8.02 8.22
N PRO A 70 5.46 9.01 7.86
CA PRO A 70 5.36 10.36 8.43
C PRO A 70 4.04 11.07 8.13
N VAL A 71 3.41 10.81 6.98
CA VAL A 71 2.11 11.42 6.61
C VAL A 71 0.99 11.01 7.57
N LEU A 72 1.11 9.84 8.22
CA LEU A 72 0.13 9.37 9.20
C LEU A 72 0.23 10.08 10.57
N GLN A 73 1.31 10.82 10.84
CA GLN A 73 1.49 11.52 12.11
C GLN A 73 0.36 12.52 12.39
N GLY A 74 -0.21 12.46 13.59
CA GLY A 74 -1.32 13.33 14.00
C GLY A 74 -2.67 13.01 13.36
N THR A 75 -2.76 11.99 12.49
CA THR A 75 -4.03 11.54 11.89
C THR A 75 -4.48 10.17 12.42
N VAL A 76 -3.55 9.35 12.91
CA VAL A 76 -3.83 8.07 13.56
C VAL A 76 -3.17 8.03 14.95
N ALA A 77 -3.47 7.00 15.75
CA ALA A 77 -2.84 6.83 17.05
C ALA A 77 -1.31 6.73 16.95
N ASP A 78 -0.59 7.40 17.86
CA ASP A 78 0.88 7.46 17.85
C ASP A 78 1.55 6.07 17.90
N GLU A 79 0.87 5.10 18.54
CA GLU A 79 1.30 3.69 18.60
C GLU A 79 1.37 3.06 17.20
N VAL A 80 0.37 3.32 16.35
CA VAL A 80 0.34 2.81 14.96
C VAL A 80 1.52 3.35 14.16
N VAL A 81 1.81 4.65 14.31
CA VAL A 81 2.97 5.27 13.64
C VAL A 81 4.28 4.69 14.17
N ARG A 82 4.41 4.50 15.48
CA ARG A 82 5.59 3.88 16.09
C ARG A 82 5.81 2.47 15.54
N ASP A 83 4.76 1.67 15.47
CA ASP A 83 4.83 0.29 14.97
C ASP A 83 5.29 0.24 13.51
N PHE A 84 4.75 1.12 12.65
CA PHE A 84 5.21 1.19 11.26
C PHE A 84 6.64 1.69 11.11
N ASN A 85 7.11 2.60 11.96
CA ASN A 85 8.53 2.99 11.98
C ASN A 85 9.42 1.81 12.36
N GLN A 86 9.00 0.97 13.31
CA GLN A 86 9.74 -0.24 13.66
C GLN A 86 9.77 -1.25 12.50
N VAL A 87 8.64 -1.44 11.82
CA VAL A 87 8.53 -2.27 10.62
C VAL A 87 9.49 -1.79 9.53
N LEU A 88 9.52 -0.48 9.26
CA LEU A 88 10.41 0.12 8.28
C LEU A 88 11.88 -0.09 8.63
N ALA A 89 12.26 0.16 9.88
CA ALA A 89 13.64 -0.03 10.34
C ALA A 89 14.08 -1.49 10.18
N ASN A 90 13.24 -2.44 10.58
CA ASN A 90 13.51 -3.88 10.41
C ASN A 90 13.65 -4.27 8.94
N MET A 91 12.79 -3.73 8.07
CA MET A 91 12.83 -4.00 6.63
C MET A 91 14.12 -3.46 5.99
N GLN A 92 14.57 -2.27 6.40
CA GLN A 92 15.84 -1.69 5.95
C GLN A 92 17.05 -2.53 6.36
N LEU A 93 17.07 -3.03 7.59
CA LEU A 93 18.13 -3.92 8.07
C LEU A 93 18.16 -5.24 7.28
N ALA A 94 16.99 -5.86 7.10
CA ALA A 94 16.88 -7.11 6.33
C ALA A 94 17.27 -6.90 4.86
N TYR A 95 16.92 -5.76 4.26
CA TYR A 95 17.37 -5.38 2.92
C TYR A 95 18.89 -5.24 2.83
N ALA A 96 19.51 -4.54 3.78
CA ALA A 96 20.96 -4.38 3.80
C ALA A 96 21.68 -5.74 3.86
N SER A 97 21.19 -6.66 4.70
CA SER A 97 21.70 -8.04 4.77
C SER A 97 21.52 -8.78 3.44
N ALA A 98 20.31 -8.77 2.87
CA ALA A 98 20.00 -9.48 1.63
C ALA A 98 20.75 -8.93 0.40
N ALA A 99 21.10 -7.64 0.41
CA ALA A 99 21.91 -6.99 -0.62
C ALA A 99 23.40 -7.31 -0.46
N ALA A 100 23.88 -7.50 0.77
CA ALA A 100 25.27 -7.88 1.05
C ALA A 100 25.59 -9.34 0.69
N GLU A 101 24.58 -10.22 0.66
CA GLU A 101 24.74 -11.63 0.30
C GLU A 101 25.13 -11.87 -1.18
N GLY A 102 25.05 -10.86 -2.05
CA GLY A 102 25.39 -10.96 -3.47
C GLY A 102 24.49 -11.94 -4.25
N PRO A 103 24.54 -11.96 -5.59
CA PRO A 103 24.01 -13.09 -6.34
C PRO A 103 24.87 -14.31 -5.98
N ALA A 104 24.23 -15.39 -5.50
CA ALA A 104 24.92 -16.66 -5.27
C ALA A 104 25.71 -17.00 -6.54
N GLU A 105 27.02 -17.15 -6.42
CA GLU A 105 27.88 -17.61 -7.50
C GLU A 105 27.29 -18.92 -8.05
N GLU A 106 26.77 -18.88 -9.29
CA GLU A 106 26.59 -20.08 -10.10
C GLU A 106 27.98 -20.68 -10.33
N ASN A 107 28.38 -21.58 -9.44
CA ASN A 107 29.59 -22.37 -9.59
C ASN A 107 29.28 -23.48 -10.64
N PRO A 108 30.07 -23.59 -11.73
CA PRO A 108 29.84 -24.56 -12.81
C PRO A 108 30.07 -26.02 -12.39
#